data_AF-A0A4W3GUL0-F1
#
_entry.id   AF-A0A4W3GUL0-F1
#
_cell.length_a   1.000
_cell.length_b   1.000
_cell.length_c   1.000
_cell.angle_alpha   90.00
_cell.angle_beta   90.00
_cell.angle_gamma   90.00
#
_symmetry.space_group_name_H-M   'P 1'
#
loop_
_entity.id
_entity.type
_entity.pdbx_description
1 polymer ?
#
loop_
_entity_poly.entity_id
_entity_poly.type
_entity_poly.pdbx_seq_one_letter_code
_entity_poly.pdbx_strand_id
1 'polypeptide(L)'
;MVMMAVSAVDSVSLAHLLTEDPSRCLLLDCRSFFAFSASHVSGALNVRFCSIVRRRAKGAMGLEHVVPHEESRSRLLASHYTLVVVYDERTVEFESLKKDSTALLAANALCREQYGATIAYLRGEEEVCSESVLLCLLLLMTILPFLYLGSAFHASRRDMLDALGITALINVSATCPNHFEGHYLYKCIPVEDSHKADISCWFKEAIHFVDSVKNAGGRVFVHCQAGISRSATICLAYLMSSNRVRLDEAFEFVKQRRSVISPNFSFMGQLLQFEAQVLTPSCSAEAASPLKKPSGASSTQFVFNFPVSMPVCSAANSLGFLQPITASPTY
;
A
#
# COMPACT_ATOMS: atom_id res chain seq x y z
N MET A 1 -7.96 -40.64 7.89
CA MET A 1 -8.32 -39.19 7.92
C MET A 1 -7.39 -38.52 6.91
N VAL A 2 -7.93 -38.05 5.79
CA VAL A 2 -7.12 -37.44 4.73
C VAL A 2 -6.60 -36.13 5.29
N MET A 3 -5.29 -36.04 5.58
CA MET A 3 -4.65 -34.79 5.97
C MET A 3 -4.87 -33.82 4.81
N MET A 4 -5.62 -32.74 5.02
CA MET A 4 -5.71 -31.71 4.00
C MET A 4 -4.30 -31.17 3.75
N ALA A 5 -3.85 -31.25 2.50
CA ALA A 5 -2.56 -30.72 2.10
C ALA A 5 -2.65 -29.20 2.12
N VAL A 6 -1.72 -28.56 2.84
CA VAL A 6 -1.52 -27.12 2.73
C VAL A 6 -0.91 -26.89 1.36
N SER A 7 -1.66 -26.26 0.48
CA SER A 7 -1.15 -25.84 -0.82
C SER A 7 -0.17 -24.67 -0.62
N ALA A 8 0.69 -24.45 -1.60
CA ALA A 8 1.50 -23.25 -1.59
C ALA A 8 0.91 -22.26 -2.59
N VAL A 9 0.78 -21.00 -2.18
CA VAL A 9 0.37 -19.91 -3.05
C VAL A 9 1.55 -18.98 -3.20
N ASP A 10 1.93 -18.71 -4.44
CA ASP A 10 2.84 -17.63 -4.70
C ASP A 10 2.10 -16.31 -4.57
N SER A 11 2.90 -15.31 -4.72
CA SER A 11 2.68 -14.04 -4.15
C SER A 11 1.89 -13.18 -5.18
N VAL A 12 2.09 -13.44 -6.47
CA VAL A 12 1.34 -12.91 -7.62
C VAL A 12 -0.05 -13.55 -7.70
N SER A 13 -0.14 -14.87 -7.53
CA SER A 13 -1.42 -15.59 -7.50
C SER A 13 -2.35 -15.06 -6.41
N LEU A 14 -1.81 -14.77 -5.22
CA LEU A 14 -2.58 -14.18 -4.12
C LEU A 14 -3.11 -12.77 -4.46
N ALA A 15 -2.28 -11.94 -5.08
CA ALA A 15 -2.66 -10.59 -5.49
C ALA A 15 -3.83 -10.58 -6.47
N HIS A 16 -3.83 -11.47 -7.47
CA HIS A 16 -4.94 -11.63 -8.40
C HIS A 16 -6.24 -11.99 -7.67
N LEU A 17 -6.19 -12.97 -6.77
CA LEU A 17 -7.37 -13.41 -6.01
C LEU A 17 -7.95 -12.32 -5.11
N LEU A 18 -7.09 -11.52 -4.46
CA LEU A 18 -7.51 -10.39 -3.63
C LEU A 18 -8.07 -9.23 -4.46
N THR A 19 -7.72 -9.12 -5.74
CA THR A 19 -8.23 -8.08 -6.64
C THR A 19 -9.59 -8.48 -7.22
N GLU A 20 -9.77 -9.75 -7.59
CA GLU A 20 -11.01 -10.26 -8.18
C GLU A 20 -12.13 -10.39 -7.14
N ASP A 21 -11.86 -11.04 -6.01
CA ASP A 21 -12.87 -11.24 -4.96
C ASP A 21 -12.23 -11.30 -3.56
N PRO A 22 -11.89 -10.13 -2.98
CA PRO A 22 -11.31 -10.08 -1.64
C PRO A 22 -12.24 -10.62 -0.56
N SER A 23 -13.56 -10.66 -0.83
CA SER A 23 -14.54 -11.12 0.13
C SER A 23 -14.46 -12.63 0.37
N ARG A 24 -13.98 -13.40 -0.61
CA ARG A 24 -13.87 -14.87 -0.53
C ARG A 24 -12.50 -15.36 -0.05
N CYS A 25 -11.59 -14.45 0.31
CA CYS A 25 -10.27 -14.79 0.82
C CYS A 25 -10.12 -14.39 2.30
N LEU A 26 -9.55 -15.28 3.12
CA LEU A 26 -9.18 -14.97 4.51
C LEU A 26 -7.66 -14.98 4.64
N LEU A 27 -7.07 -13.86 5.08
CA LEU A 27 -5.63 -13.72 5.27
C LEU A 27 -5.26 -13.78 6.75
N LEU A 28 -4.28 -14.61 7.10
CA LEU A 28 -3.82 -14.83 8.46
C LEU A 28 -2.32 -14.52 8.58
N ASP A 29 -2.02 -13.41 9.25
CA ASP A 29 -0.66 -12.95 9.52
C ASP A 29 -0.11 -13.63 10.78
N CYS A 30 0.89 -14.48 10.60
CA CYS A 30 1.48 -15.26 11.68
C CYS A 30 2.73 -14.61 12.29
N ARG A 31 3.05 -13.37 11.91
CA ARG A 31 4.15 -12.61 12.50
C ARG A 31 3.80 -12.12 13.89
N SER A 32 4.80 -11.62 14.61
CA SER A 32 4.60 -11.03 15.93
C SER A 32 3.59 -9.88 15.88
N PHE A 33 2.87 -9.65 16.97
CA PHE A 33 1.92 -8.53 17.07
C PHE A 33 2.57 -7.19 16.70
N PHE A 34 3.82 -6.97 17.10
CA PHE A 34 4.56 -5.76 16.75
C PHE A 34 4.84 -5.66 15.25
N ALA A 35 5.24 -6.76 14.59
CA ALA A 35 5.47 -6.78 13.14
C ALA A 35 4.17 -6.55 12.36
N PHE A 36 3.07 -7.21 12.76
CA PHE A 36 1.74 -6.98 12.22
C PHE A 36 1.27 -5.53 12.39
N SER A 37 1.42 -4.98 13.61
CA SER A 37 1.02 -3.60 13.91
C SER A 37 1.86 -2.57 13.14
N ALA A 38 3.12 -2.89 12.85
CA ALA A 38 3.99 -2.05 12.04
C ALA A 38 3.56 -2.05 10.56
N SER A 39 3.17 -3.21 10.01
CA SER A 39 2.67 -3.35 8.64
C SER A 39 2.00 -4.71 8.48
N HIS A 40 0.98 -4.83 7.63
CA HIS A 40 0.36 -6.12 7.26
C HIS A 40 -0.44 -5.97 5.97
N VAL A 41 -0.82 -7.10 5.36
CA VAL A 41 -1.72 -7.09 4.20
C VAL A 41 -3.08 -6.58 4.62
N SER A 42 -3.66 -5.66 3.84
CA SER A 42 -4.98 -5.11 4.13
C SER A 42 -6.02 -6.22 4.33
N GLY A 43 -6.79 -6.14 5.41
CA GLY A 43 -7.79 -7.16 5.77
C GLY A 43 -7.23 -8.43 6.41
N ALA A 44 -5.91 -8.56 6.57
CA ALA A 44 -5.31 -9.69 7.27
C ALA A 44 -5.57 -9.63 8.77
N LEU A 45 -5.80 -10.80 9.37
CA LEU A 45 -5.96 -10.96 10.81
C LEU A 45 -4.66 -11.47 11.42
N ASN A 46 -4.21 -10.84 12.51
CA ASN A 46 -3.08 -11.38 13.27
C ASN A 46 -3.50 -12.63 14.05
N VAL A 47 -2.77 -13.73 13.83
CA VAL A 47 -2.97 -14.96 14.59
C VAL A 47 -2.49 -14.75 16.03
N ARG A 48 -3.39 -14.94 17.00
CA ARG A 48 -3.14 -14.63 18.41
C ARG A 48 -2.48 -15.79 19.13
N PHE A 49 -1.24 -16.10 18.73
CA PHE A 49 -0.51 -17.24 19.28
C PHE A 49 0.89 -16.89 19.78
N CYS A 50 0.97 -16.02 20.80
CA CYS A 50 2.21 -15.75 21.51
C CYS A 50 2.54 -16.84 22.54
N SER A 51 3.80 -16.89 23.00
CA SER A 51 4.34 -17.93 23.88
C SER A 51 3.58 -18.13 25.20
N ILE A 52 2.80 -17.12 25.65
CA ILE A 52 1.94 -17.23 26.83
C ILE A 52 0.64 -17.99 26.55
N VAL A 53 0.02 -17.78 25.37
CA VAL A 53 -1.21 -18.47 24.96
C VAL A 53 -0.90 -19.94 24.71
N ARG A 54 0.24 -20.22 24.06
CA ARG A 54 0.74 -21.58 23.81
C ARG A 54 0.94 -22.38 25.10
N ARG A 55 1.48 -21.74 26.15
CA ARG A 55 1.66 -22.38 27.47
C ARG A 55 0.32 -22.69 28.15
N ARG A 56 -0.67 -21.82 28.00
CA ARG A 56 -2.00 -21.97 28.61
C ARG A 56 -2.89 -22.99 27.90
N ALA A 57 -2.77 -23.10 26.57
CA ALA A 57 -3.59 -23.98 25.73
C ALA A 57 -3.15 -25.47 25.75
N LYS A 58 -2.17 -25.86 26.59
CA LYS A 58 -1.63 -27.24 26.68
C LYS A 58 -1.32 -27.90 25.32
N GLY A 59 -0.94 -27.11 24.32
CA GLY A 59 -0.61 -27.58 22.97
C GLY A 59 -1.79 -27.81 22.01
N ALA A 60 -3.04 -27.69 22.46
CA ALA A 60 -4.21 -27.81 21.58
C ALA A 60 -4.72 -26.40 21.21
N MET A 61 -4.44 -25.97 19.98
CA MET A 61 -4.98 -24.69 19.47
C MET A 61 -6.45 -24.85 19.09
N GLY A 62 -7.31 -24.02 19.69
CA GLY A 62 -8.66 -23.78 19.23
C GLY A 62 -8.71 -22.76 18.08
N LEU A 63 -9.76 -22.85 17.27
CA LEU A 63 -9.97 -21.98 16.10
C LEU A 63 -10.08 -20.50 16.49
N GLU A 64 -10.52 -20.20 17.71
CA GLU A 64 -10.63 -18.85 18.27
C GLU A 64 -9.28 -18.12 18.43
N HIS A 65 -8.17 -18.86 18.48
CA HIS A 65 -6.83 -18.27 18.51
C HIS A 65 -6.26 -18.03 17.12
N VAL A 66 -6.67 -18.85 16.15
CA VAL A 66 -6.26 -18.74 14.75
C VAL A 66 -7.05 -17.64 14.04
N VAL A 67 -8.36 -17.65 14.22
CA VAL A 67 -9.30 -16.66 13.68
C VAL A 67 -9.94 -15.92 14.86
N PRO A 68 -9.33 -14.83 15.35
CA PRO A 68 -9.75 -14.18 16.58
C PRO A 68 -11.10 -13.46 16.45
N HIS A 69 -11.42 -12.94 15.26
CA HIS A 69 -12.68 -12.26 15.00
C HIS A 69 -13.83 -13.27 14.85
N GLU A 70 -14.89 -13.06 15.61
CA GLU A 70 -16.07 -13.93 15.60
C GLU A 70 -16.78 -13.95 14.25
N GLU A 71 -16.91 -12.80 13.60
CA GLU A 71 -17.53 -12.69 12.28
C GLU A 71 -16.76 -13.51 11.23
N SER A 72 -15.43 -13.33 11.14
CA SER A 72 -14.58 -14.10 10.23
C SER A 72 -14.62 -15.60 10.53
N ARG A 73 -14.67 -15.98 11.82
CA ARG A 73 -14.79 -17.38 12.22
C ARG A 73 -16.15 -17.97 11.80
N SER A 74 -17.24 -17.25 11.98
CA SER A 74 -18.58 -17.66 11.52
C SER A 74 -18.64 -17.80 10.00
N ARG A 75 -18.01 -16.87 9.25
CA ARG A 75 -17.89 -16.94 7.79
C ARG A 75 -17.06 -18.14 7.31
N LEU A 76 -15.98 -18.47 8.02
CA LEU A 76 -15.17 -19.66 7.74
C LEU A 76 -15.97 -20.94 7.97
N LEU A 77 -16.69 -21.04 9.09
CA LEU A 77 -17.55 -22.18 9.40
C LEU A 77 -18.72 -22.32 8.40
N ALA A 78 -19.23 -21.20 7.90
CA ALA A 78 -20.26 -21.17 6.85
C ALA A 78 -19.71 -21.42 5.43
N SER A 79 -18.42 -21.74 5.26
CA SER A 79 -17.78 -21.95 3.94
C SER A 79 -17.90 -20.75 3.00
N HIS A 80 -17.92 -19.52 3.54
CA HIS A 80 -17.96 -18.29 2.74
C HIS A 80 -16.59 -17.90 2.17
N TYR A 81 -15.51 -18.51 2.68
CA TYR A 81 -14.18 -18.37 2.11
C TYR A 81 -13.89 -19.55 1.19
N THR A 82 -13.34 -19.26 0.01
CA THR A 82 -12.79 -20.31 -0.88
C THR A 82 -11.32 -20.55 -0.62
N LEU A 83 -10.61 -19.54 -0.10
CA LEU A 83 -9.18 -19.60 0.16
C LEU A 83 -8.87 -19.00 1.53
N VAL A 84 -8.09 -19.73 2.32
CA VAL A 84 -7.48 -19.23 3.55
C VAL A 84 -5.97 -19.25 3.38
N VAL A 85 -5.34 -18.09 3.46
CA VAL A 85 -3.89 -17.96 3.30
C VAL A 85 -3.23 -17.64 4.62
N VAL A 86 -2.21 -18.41 4.95
CA VAL A 86 -1.35 -18.23 6.11
C VAL A 86 0.03 -17.77 5.65
N TYR A 87 0.61 -16.77 6.29
CA TYR A 87 1.94 -16.27 5.93
C TYR A 87 2.74 -15.81 7.14
N ASP A 88 4.07 -15.83 7.02
CA ASP A 88 4.99 -15.27 8.01
C ASP A 88 6.00 -14.29 7.39
N GLU A 89 7.09 -13.98 8.08
CA GLU A 89 8.03 -12.94 7.66
C GLU A 89 9.18 -13.46 6.79
N ARG A 90 9.60 -14.72 6.94
CA ARG A 90 10.94 -15.16 6.49
C ARG A 90 11.02 -16.58 5.98
N THR A 91 9.91 -17.29 5.88
CA THR A 91 9.92 -18.68 5.47
C THR A 91 9.52 -18.81 4.00
N VAL A 92 10.42 -19.39 3.21
CA VAL A 92 10.28 -19.53 1.75
C VAL A 92 9.23 -20.59 1.42
N GLU A 93 9.33 -21.75 2.07
CA GLU A 93 8.44 -22.88 1.83
C GLU A 93 7.79 -23.37 3.11
N PHE A 94 6.56 -23.87 3.01
CA PHE A 94 5.79 -24.38 4.15
C PHE A 94 6.54 -25.49 4.90
N GLU A 95 7.24 -26.35 4.16
CA GLU A 95 8.04 -27.47 4.66
C GLU A 95 9.24 -27.02 5.51
N SER A 96 9.71 -25.79 5.31
CA SER A 96 10.82 -25.20 6.05
C SER A 96 10.38 -24.48 7.34
N LEU A 97 9.07 -24.43 7.63
CA LEU A 97 8.57 -23.87 8.87
C LEU A 97 9.06 -24.65 10.08
N LYS A 98 9.48 -23.93 11.11
CA LYS A 98 9.84 -24.55 12.40
C LYS A 98 8.61 -25.25 12.97
N LYS A 99 8.82 -26.43 13.58
CA LYS A 99 7.77 -27.25 14.21
C LYS A 99 6.89 -26.49 15.20
N ASP A 100 7.42 -25.41 15.74
CA ASP A 100 6.82 -24.63 16.79
C ASP A 100 6.46 -23.19 16.38
N SER A 101 6.57 -22.90 15.08
CA SER A 101 6.18 -21.62 14.48
C SER A 101 4.68 -21.40 14.53
N THR A 102 4.27 -20.14 14.68
CA THR A 102 2.85 -19.75 14.65
C THR A 102 2.18 -20.17 13.36
N ALA A 103 2.84 -20.00 12.21
CA ALA A 103 2.30 -20.34 10.90
C ALA A 103 2.01 -21.84 10.74
N LEU A 104 2.95 -22.71 11.12
CA LEU A 104 2.75 -24.16 11.03
C LEU A 104 1.64 -24.62 11.96
N LEU A 105 1.61 -24.09 13.18
CA LEU A 105 0.55 -24.42 14.13
C LEU A 105 -0.81 -23.97 13.61
N ALA A 106 -0.91 -22.74 13.09
CA ALA A 106 -2.16 -22.19 12.54
C ALA A 106 -2.67 -23.03 11.36
N ALA A 107 -1.79 -23.37 10.42
CA ALA A 107 -2.12 -24.22 9.28
C ALA A 107 -2.58 -25.61 9.74
N ASN A 108 -1.88 -26.23 10.71
CA ASN A 108 -2.28 -27.51 11.27
C ASN A 108 -3.65 -27.46 11.96
N ALA A 109 -3.97 -26.37 12.66
CA ALA A 109 -5.27 -26.20 13.28
C ALA A 109 -6.39 -26.08 12.22
N LEU A 110 -6.14 -25.33 11.14
CA LEU A 110 -7.08 -25.20 10.02
C LEU A 110 -7.30 -26.52 9.27
N CYS A 111 -6.29 -27.38 9.19
CA CYS A 111 -6.40 -28.67 8.49
C CYS A 111 -7.08 -29.78 9.32
N ARG A 112 -7.46 -29.52 10.59
CA ARG A 112 -8.17 -30.51 11.43
C ARG A 112 -9.61 -30.72 11.01
N GLU A 113 -10.23 -29.70 10.42
CA GLU A 113 -11.63 -29.67 10.04
C GLU A 113 -11.77 -29.27 8.56
N GLN A 114 -12.89 -29.59 7.95
CA GLN A 114 -13.19 -29.18 6.58
C GLN A 114 -14.07 -27.94 6.59
N TYR A 115 -13.53 -26.82 6.12
CA TYR A 115 -14.23 -25.53 6.05
C TYR A 115 -14.71 -25.17 4.63
N GLY A 116 -14.63 -26.10 3.67
CA GLY A 116 -14.93 -25.81 2.26
C GLY A 116 -13.94 -24.85 1.57
N ALA A 117 -12.88 -24.45 2.27
CA ALA A 117 -11.84 -23.56 1.77
C ALA A 117 -10.54 -24.33 1.51
N THR A 118 -9.83 -23.94 0.46
CA THR A 118 -8.44 -24.35 0.26
C THR A 118 -7.56 -23.65 1.28
N ILE A 119 -6.71 -24.39 1.99
CA ILE A 119 -5.71 -23.83 2.88
C ILE A 119 -4.41 -23.68 2.09
N ALA A 120 -3.86 -22.47 2.07
CA ALA A 120 -2.62 -22.17 1.38
C ALA A 120 -1.61 -21.47 2.30
N TYR A 121 -0.33 -21.74 2.07
CA TYR A 121 0.77 -20.99 2.66
C TYR A 121 1.37 -20.05 1.61
N LEU A 122 1.48 -18.76 1.94
CA LEU A 122 2.14 -17.79 1.08
C LEU A 122 3.65 -18.05 1.12
N ARG A 123 4.21 -18.44 -0.03
CA ARG A 123 5.65 -18.65 -0.16
C ARG A 123 6.41 -17.34 0.05
N GLY A 124 7.43 -17.38 0.89
CA GLY A 124 8.49 -16.37 0.88
C GLY A 124 9.38 -16.57 -0.35
N GLU A 125 10.12 -15.55 -0.76
CA GLU A 125 11.04 -15.66 -1.90
C GLU A 125 12.50 -15.72 -1.41
N GLU A 126 13.28 -16.66 -1.96
CA GLU A 126 14.71 -16.90 -1.64
C GLU A 126 15.61 -15.72 -2.00
N GLU A 127 15.21 -14.95 -3.02
CA GLU A 127 15.84 -13.69 -3.40
C GLU A 127 14.89 -12.53 -3.08
N VAL A 128 15.43 -11.46 -2.52
CA VAL A 128 14.69 -10.26 -2.10
C VAL A 128 14.07 -9.55 -3.31
N CYS A 129 12.94 -10.05 -3.82
CA CYS A 129 12.25 -9.46 -4.97
C CYS A 129 10.81 -9.96 -5.23
N SER A 130 9.95 -10.11 -4.21
CA SER A 130 8.59 -10.62 -4.45
C SER A 130 7.58 -9.55 -4.84
N GLU A 131 7.02 -9.61 -6.05
CA GLU A 131 6.02 -8.71 -6.67
C GLU A 131 4.71 -8.50 -5.86
N SER A 132 4.60 -9.14 -4.70
CA SER A 132 3.40 -9.31 -3.86
C SER A 132 3.53 -8.73 -2.46
N VAL A 133 4.70 -8.87 -1.83
CA VAL A 133 5.20 -7.97 -0.81
C VAL A 133 5.43 -6.63 -1.48
N LEU A 134 5.86 -6.61 -2.75
CA LEU A 134 5.80 -5.45 -3.61
C LEU A 134 4.38 -4.95 -3.66
N LEU A 135 3.38 -5.63 -4.24
CA LEU A 135 2.01 -5.09 -4.36
C LEU A 135 1.43 -4.63 -3.01
N CYS A 136 1.73 -5.33 -1.92
CA CYS A 136 1.34 -4.93 -0.58
C CYS A 136 2.07 -3.66 -0.08
N LEU A 137 3.38 -3.53 -0.34
CA LEU A 137 4.14 -2.29 -0.17
C LEU A 137 3.64 -1.20 -1.14
N LEU A 138 3.30 -1.52 -2.39
CA LEU A 138 2.80 -0.62 -3.43
C LEU A 138 1.48 0.01 -2.97
N LEU A 139 0.58 -0.77 -2.36
CA LEU A 139 -0.66 -0.27 -1.75
C LEU A 139 -0.40 0.59 -0.51
N LEU A 140 0.60 0.23 0.32
CA LEU A 140 1.04 1.05 1.46
C LEU A 140 1.78 2.35 1.05
N MET A 141 2.13 2.46 -0.22
CA MET A 141 2.87 3.59 -0.78
C MET A 141 1.99 4.46 -1.67
N THR A 142 0.91 3.93 -2.22
CA THR A 142 -0.02 4.70 -3.06
C THR A 142 -0.82 5.66 -2.19
N ILE A 143 -0.70 6.95 -2.44
CA ILE A 143 -1.51 7.99 -1.80
C ILE A 143 -2.71 8.32 -2.70
N LEU A 144 -2.43 8.62 -3.97
CA LEU A 144 -3.40 8.83 -5.04
C LEU A 144 -3.00 7.98 -6.26
N PRO A 145 -3.88 7.78 -7.26
CA PRO A 145 -3.55 6.95 -8.44
C PRO A 145 -2.25 7.33 -9.19
N PHE A 146 -1.80 8.58 -9.03
CA PHE A 146 -0.58 9.13 -9.64
C PHE A 146 0.48 9.56 -8.61
N LEU A 147 0.24 9.40 -7.31
CA LEU A 147 1.12 9.90 -6.25
C LEU A 147 1.46 8.79 -5.25
N TYR A 148 2.75 8.50 -5.14
CA TYR A 148 3.31 7.45 -4.30
C TYR A 148 4.29 8.02 -3.29
N LEU A 149 4.39 7.37 -2.13
CA LEU A 149 5.21 7.76 -0.99
C LEU A 149 6.08 6.59 -0.53
N GLY A 150 7.39 6.80 -0.47
CA GLY A 150 8.33 5.75 -0.07
C GLY A 150 9.62 6.23 0.60
N SER A 151 10.57 5.30 0.69
CA SER A 151 11.89 5.47 1.30
C SER A 151 12.98 5.36 0.23
N ALA A 152 14.23 5.64 0.59
CA ALA A 152 15.36 5.53 -0.33
C ALA A 152 15.57 4.09 -0.80
N PHE A 153 15.31 3.11 0.07
CA PHE A 153 15.31 1.70 -0.30
C PHE A 153 14.31 1.40 -1.43
N HIS A 154 13.10 1.93 -1.34
CA HIS A 154 12.11 1.76 -2.40
C HIS A 154 12.54 2.47 -3.69
N ALA A 155 13.11 3.67 -3.60
CA ALA A 155 13.62 4.42 -4.75
C ALA A 155 14.80 3.73 -5.47
N SER A 156 15.50 2.80 -4.80
CA SER A 156 16.58 2.00 -5.41
C SER A 156 16.10 0.74 -6.12
N ARG A 157 14.79 0.46 -6.16
CA ARG A 157 14.19 -0.73 -6.77
C ARG A 157 13.53 -0.41 -8.10
N ARG A 158 14.28 -0.53 -9.20
CA ARG A 158 13.78 -0.23 -10.56
C ARG A 158 12.62 -1.13 -10.95
N ASP A 159 12.73 -2.41 -10.67
CA ASP A 159 11.68 -3.43 -10.77
C ASP A 159 10.34 -2.92 -10.21
N MET A 160 10.38 -2.39 -8.98
CA MET A 160 9.21 -1.83 -8.31
C MET A 160 8.67 -0.56 -8.97
N LEU A 161 9.56 0.36 -9.31
CA LEU A 161 9.17 1.65 -9.90
C LEU A 161 8.55 1.45 -11.29
N ASP A 162 9.11 0.55 -12.10
CA ASP A 162 8.58 0.21 -13.42
C ASP A 162 7.23 -0.53 -13.31
N ALA A 163 7.09 -1.50 -12.40
CA ALA A 163 5.82 -2.19 -12.15
C ALA A 163 4.69 -1.25 -11.70
N LEU A 164 5.04 -0.18 -10.97
CA LEU A 164 4.09 0.87 -10.57
C LEU A 164 3.70 1.82 -11.71
N GLY A 165 4.45 1.84 -12.81
CA GLY A 165 4.36 2.84 -13.86
C GLY A 165 4.85 4.22 -13.40
N ILE A 166 5.84 4.29 -12.50
CA ILE A 166 6.45 5.55 -12.10
C ILE A 166 7.18 6.16 -13.29
N THR A 167 6.91 7.44 -13.56
CA THR A 167 7.57 8.21 -14.62
C THR A 167 8.46 9.31 -14.05
N ALA A 168 8.27 9.69 -12.78
CA ALA A 168 9.02 10.74 -12.12
C ALA A 168 9.22 10.49 -10.62
N LEU A 169 10.32 11.01 -10.07
CA LEU A 169 10.65 10.93 -8.66
C LEU A 169 10.91 12.31 -8.06
N ILE A 170 10.49 12.50 -6.80
CA ILE A 170 10.91 13.62 -5.96
C ILE A 170 11.78 13.07 -4.83
N ASN A 171 13.07 13.40 -4.84
CA ASN A 171 14.00 13.09 -3.77
C ASN A 171 14.03 14.24 -2.75
N VAL A 172 13.43 14.02 -1.59
CA VAL A 172 13.34 14.99 -0.49
C VAL A 172 14.43 14.70 0.54
N SER A 173 15.69 14.63 0.09
CA SER A 173 16.85 14.40 0.94
C SER A 173 18.10 15.02 0.33
N ALA A 174 18.95 15.60 1.18
CA ALA A 174 20.28 16.07 0.77
C ALA A 174 21.30 14.93 0.63
N THR A 175 21.05 13.77 1.26
CA THR A 175 22.05 12.68 1.39
C THR A 175 21.69 11.41 0.63
N CYS A 176 20.45 11.26 0.16
CA CYS A 176 20.07 10.09 -0.61
C CYS A 176 20.48 10.29 -2.07
N PRO A 177 21.13 9.33 -2.73
CA PRO A 177 21.40 9.43 -4.17
C PRO A 177 20.11 9.27 -4.97
N ASN A 178 20.10 9.86 -6.17
CA ASN A 178 19.11 9.52 -7.18
C ASN A 178 19.55 8.23 -7.87
N HIS A 179 18.61 7.32 -8.11
CA HIS A 179 18.86 6.07 -8.83
C HIS A 179 18.24 6.15 -10.22
N PHE A 180 18.88 5.54 -11.22
CA PHE A 180 18.32 5.46 -12.57
C PHE A 180 18.04 6.84 -13.22
N GLU A 181 18.88 7.84 -12.93
CA GLU A 181 18.81 9.14 -13.60
C GLU A 181 18.89 8.96 -15.13
N GLY A 182 18.00 9.64 -15.87
CA GLY A 182 17.83 9.47 -17.31
C GLY A 182 16.73 8.48 -17.73
N HIS A 183 16.34 7.55 -16.85
CA HIS A 183 15.15 6.70 -17.07
C HIS A 183 13.88 7.33 -16.46
N TYR A 184 14.00 8.01 -15.32
CA TYR A 184 12.92 8.78 -14.71
C TYR A 184 13.22 10.28 -14.68
N LEU A 185 12.17 11.10 -14.72
CA LEU A 185 12.29 12.54 -14.46
C LEU A 185 12.50 12.78 -12.96
N TYR A 186 13.52 13.56 -12.59
CA TYR A 186 13.85 13.82 -11.20
C TYR A 186 13.61 15.27 -10.78
N LYS A 187 13.10 15.44 -9.57
CA LYS A 187 13.13 16.68 -8.79
C LYS A 187 13.85 16.45 -7.48
N CYS A 188 14.89 17.24 -7.22
CA CYS A 188 15.64 17.21 -5.97
C CYS A 188 15.19 18.34 -5.04
N ILE A 189 14.89 17.99 -3.78
CA ILE A 189 14.59 18.90 -2.68
C ILE A 189 15.59 18.59 -1.56
N PRO A 190 16.75 19.27 -1.50
CA PRO A 190 17.85 18.92 -0.61
C PRO A 190 17.59 19.41 0.82
N VAL A 191 16.68 18.73 1.51
CA VAL A 191 16.23 19.08 2.87
C VAL A 191 16.64 18.00 3.87
N GLU A 192 17.20 18.44 4.99
CA GLU A 192 17.49 17.59 6.16
C GLU A 192 16.25 17.38 7.02
N ASP A 193 16.17 16.23 7.70
CA ASP A 193 15.06 15.95 8.63
C ASP A 193 15.36 16.55 10.01
N SER A 194 15.32 17.87 10.09
CA SER A 194 15.72 18.62 11.27
C SER A 194 14.74 19.74 11.55
N HIS A 195 14.60 20.09 12.84
CA HIS A 195 13.74 21.19 13.28
C HIS A 195 14.17 22.57 12.72
N LYS A 196 15.44 22.69 12.29
CA LYS A 196 16.00 23.92 11.70
C LYS A 196 15.72 24.06 10.20
N ALA A 197 15.30 22.99 9.53
CA ALA A 197 15.10 23.02 8.09
C ALA A 197 13.76 23.67 7.74
N ASP A 198 13.77 24.54 6.72
CA ASP A 198 12.56 25.06 6.10
C ASP A 198 12.21 24.21 4.88
N ILE A 199 11.21 23.35 5.03
CA ILE A 199 10.68 22.53 3.92
C ILE A 199 9.53 23.24 3.20
N SER A 200 8.89 24.22 3.85
CA SER A 200 7.72 24.92 3.34
C SER A 200 8.00 25.73 2.07
N CYS A 201 9.21 26.28 1.95
CA CYS A 201 9.65 27.00 0.76
C CYS A 201 9.60 26.14 -0.53
N TRP A 202 9.63 24.80 -0.40
CA TRP A 202 9.57 23.86 -1.53
C TRP A 202 8.16 23.41 -1.88
N PHE A 203 7.15 23.69 -1.07
CA PHE A 203 5.80 23.14 -1.28
C PHE A 203 5.22 23.51 -2.65
N LYS A 204 5.25 24.79 -3.02
CA LYS A 204 4.71 25.25 -4.32
C LYS A 204 5.40 24.57 -5.50
N GLU A 205 6.72 24.44 -5.42
CA GLU A 205 7.49 23.84 -6.50
C GLU A 205 7.25 22.33 -6.59
N ALA A 206 7.21 21.62 -5.46
CA ALA A 206 6.87 20.21 -5.43
C ALA A 206 5.45 19.95 -5.95
N ILE A 207 4.47 20.78 -5.58
CA ILE A 207 3.09 20.67 -6.05
C ILE A 207 3.02 20.84 -7.57
N HIS A 208 3.66 21.90 -8.09
CA HIS A 208 3.69 22.13 -9.54
C HIS A 208 4.35 20.98 -10.29
N PHE A 209 5.43 20.40 -9.75
CA PHE A 209 6.05 19.22 -10.34
C PHE A 209 5.08 18.02 -10.37
N VAL A 210 4.39 17.73 -9.26
CA VAL A 210 3.41 16.65 -9.21
C VAL A 210 2.28 16.87 -10.23
N ASP A 211 1.72 18.08 -10.30
CA ASP A 211 0.65 18.40 -11.25
C ASP A 211 1.13 18.30 -12.70
N SER A 212 2.37 18.72 -13.01
CA SER A 212 2.91 18.60 -14.36
C SER A 212 3.01 17.14 -14.82
N VAL A 213 3.47 16.23 -13.95
CA VAL A 213 3.58 14.80 -14.27
C VAL A 213 2.20 14.16 -14.37
N LYS A 214 1.29 14.49 -13.44
CA LYS A 214 -0.10 14.04 -13.46
C LYS A 214 -0.80 14.44 -14.76
N ASN A 215 -0.66 15.69 -15.19
CA ASN A 215 -1.28 16.21 -16.41
C ASN A 215 -0.73 15.56 -17.68
N ALA A 216 0.51 15.06 -17.63
CA ALA A 216 1.09 14.24 -18.69
C ALA A 216 0.67 12.75 -18.64
N GLY A 217 -0.21 12.36 -17.71
CA GLY A 217 -0.65 10.97 -17.51
C GLY A 217 0.38 10.10 -16.77
N GLY A 218 1.43 10.71 -16.20
CA GLY A 218 2.48 10.02 -15.48
C GLY A 218 2.16 9.78 -14.00
N ARG A 219 3.12 9.17 -13.30
CA ARG A 219 3.03 8.88 -11.86
C ARG A 219 4.30 9.31 -11.14
N VAL A 220 4.13 9.90 -9.97
CA VAL A 220 5.21 10.48 -9.16
C VAL A 220 5.45 9.66 -7.92
N PHE A 221 6.72 9.36 -7.66
CA PHE A 221 7.16 8.73 -6.44
C PHE A 221 7.96 9.71 -5.57
N VAL A 222 7.39 10.08 -4.42
CA VAL A 222 8.03 10.99 -3.46
C VAL A 222 8.74 10.17 -2.38
N HIS A 223 10.04 10.38 -2.23
CA HIS A 223 10.83 9.64 -1.24
C HIS A 223 11.77 10.54 -0.44
N CYS A 224 12.18 10.04 0.71
CA CYS A 224 13.30 10.57 1.49
C CYS A 224 14.11 9.36 2.01
N GLN A 225 14.91 9.51 3.07
CA GLN A 225 15.66 8.37 3.61
C GLN A 225 14.74 7.21 4.06
N ALA A 226 13.78 7.48 4.97
CA ALA A 226 12.97 6.46 5.61
C ALA A 226 11.51 6.40 5.13
N GLY A 227 11.04 7.42 4.40
CA GLY A 227 9.63 7.51 4.00
C GLY A 227 8.68 7.72 5.19
N ILE A 228 9.11 8.55 6.16
CA ILE A 228 8.41 8.80 7.42
C ILE A 228 8.05 10.29 7.57
N SER A 229 9.03 11.19 7.45
CA SER A 229 8.88 12.62 7.76
C SER A 229 8.86 13.51 6.52
N ARG A 230 10.02 13.76 5.88
CA ARG A 230 10.19 14.68 4.74
C ARG A 230 9.26 14.41 3.55
N SER A 231 9.30 13.19 3.00
CA SER A 231 8.45 12.84 1.85
C SER A 231 6.97 12.85 2.20
N ALA A 232 6.60 12.40 3.40
CA ALA A 232 5.22 12.47 3.89
C ALA A 232 4.74 13.93 3.98
N THR A 233 5.60 14.84 4.45
CA THR A 233 5.30 16.28 4.52
C THR A 233 4.96 16.86 3.15
N ILE A 234 5.72 16.51 2.10
CA ILE A 234 5.43 16.94 0.72
C ILE A 234 4.09 16.37 0.23
N CYS A 235 3.79 15.09 0.50
CA CYS A 235 2.50 14.49 0.13
C CYS A 235 1.32 15.16 0.85
N LEU A 236 1.46 15.50 2.13
CA LEU A 236 0.42 16.20 2.90
C LEU A 236 0.17 17.61 2.35
N ALA A 237 1.23 18.37 2.06
CA ALA A 237 1.12 19.68 1.42
C ALA A 237 0.40 19.58 0.06
N TYR A 238 0.71 18.56 -0.74
CA TYR A 238 0.02 18.32 -2.01
C TYR A 238 -1.47 18.04 -1.83
N LEU A 239 -1.86 17.19 -0.89
CA LEU A 239 -3.27 16.86 -0.63
C LEU A 239 -4.07 18.10 -0.18
N MET A 240 -3.53 18.89 0.75
CA MET A 240 -4.20 20.13 1.20
C MET A 240 -4.40 21.12 0.04
N SER A 241 -3.38 21.29 -0.81
CA SER A 241 -3.44 22.23 -1.92
C SER A 241 -4.37 21.77 -3.05
N SER A 242 -4.27 20.49 -3.46
CA SER A 242 -4.97 19.96 -4.65
C SER A 242 -6.39 19.48 -4.34
N ASN A 243 -6.61 18.88 -3.17
CA ASN A 243 -7.92 18.37 -2.75
C ASN A 243 -8.68 19.32 -1.82
N ARG A 244 -8.07 20.45 -1.42
CA ARG A 244 -8.67 21.45 -0.51
C ARG A 244 -9.14 20.84 0.82
N VAL A 245 -8.44 19.82 1.30
CA VAL A 245 -8.69 19.18 2.60
C VAL A 245 -7.83 19.80 3.68
N ARG A 246 -8.29 19.69 4.93
CA ARG A 246 -7.55 20.12 6.11
C ARG A 246 -6.35 19.22 6.40
N LEU A 247 -5.40 19.71 7.20
CA LEU A 247 -4.19 18.98 7.55
C LEU A 247 -4.49 17.69 8.32
N ASP A 248 -5.44 17.74 9.26
CA ASP A 248 -5.88 16.57 10.04
C ASP A 248 -6.47 15.49 9.12
N GLU A 249 -7.35 15.87 8.20
CA GLU A 249 -7.94 14.97 7.20
C GLU A 249 -6.88 14.37 6.27
N ALA A 250 -5.98 15.20 5.73
CA ALA A 250 -4.88 14.73 4.89
C ALA A 250 -3.95 13.78 5.66
N PHE A 251 -3.65 14.09 6.92
CA PHE A 251 -2.81 13.27 7.78
C PHE A 251 -3.43 11.90 8.01
N GLU A 252 -4.69 11.85 8.43
CA GLU A 252 -5.40 10.59 8.65
C GLU A 252 -5.52 9.76 7.36
N PHE A 253 -5.79 10.41 6.22
CA PHE A 253 -5.86 9.75 4.92
C PHE A 253 -4.55 9.04 4.55
N VAL A 254 -3.40 9.71 4.76
CA VAL A 254 -2.08 9.13 4.51
C VAL A 254 -1.71 8.11 5.58
N LYS A 255 -2.05 8.35 6.85
CA LYS A 255 -1.76 7.45 7.98
C LYS A 255 -2.45 6.10 7.84
N GLN A 256 -3.68 6.07 7.33
CA GLN A 256 -4.42 4.84 7.04
C GLN A 256 -3.75 3.97 5.96
N ARG A 257 -3.10 4.60 4.98
CA ARG A 257 -2.34 3.90 3.92
C ARG A 257 -0.91 3.58 4.35
N ARG A 258 -0.30 4.42 5.17
CA ARG A 258 1.08 4.29 5.63
C ARG A 258 1.20 4.67 7.11
N SER A 259 0.94 3.70 7.98
CA SER A 259 0.91 3.88 9.44
C SER A 259 2.21 4.44 10.04
N VAL A 260 3.34 4.29 9.36
CA VAL A 260 4.65 4.76 9.84
C VAL A 260 4.88 6.26 9.64
N ILE A 261 4.03 6.99 8.91
CA ILE A 261 4.27 8.42 8.68
C ILE A 261 4.26 9.20 10.00
N SER A 262 5.24 10.09 10.13
CA SER A 262 5.45 10.95 11.28
C SER A 262 6.37 12.11 10.87
N PRO A 263 5.83 13.17 10.25
CA PRO A 263 6.54 14.44 10.07
C PRO A 263 7.10 14.92 11.41
N ASN A 264 8.32 15.45 11.40
CA ASN A 264 8.86 16.07 12.60
C ASN A 264 8.00 17.28 13.03
N PHE A 265 8.12 17.66 14.29
CA PHE A 265 7.26 18.70 14.88
C PHE A 265 7.39 20.07 14.18
N SER A 266 8.59 20.44 13.72
CA SER A 266 8.80 21.69 12.96
C SER A 266 8.07 21.65 11.62
N PHE A 267 8.15 20.53 10.90
CA PHE A 267 7.42 20.34 9.64
C PHE A 267 5.91 20.33 9.85
N MET A 268 5.42 19.77 10.97
CA MET A 268 4.00 19.86 11.31
C MET A 268 3.56 21.31 11.51
N GLY A 269 4.36 22.15 12.19
CA GLY A 269 4.10 23.58 12.31
C GLY A 269 4.09 24.31 10.96
N GLN A 270 5.02 23.97 10.07
CA GLN A 270 5.08 24.50 8.71
C GLN A 270 3.87 24.09 7.86
N LEU A 271 3.37 22.85 8.01
CA LEU A 271 2.15 22.38 7.36
C LEU A 271 0.91 23.12 7.85
N LEU A 272 0.79 23.37 9.16
CA LEU A 272 -0.31 24.18 9.72
C LEU A 272 -0.32 25.61 9.16
N GLN A 273 0.87 26.22 9.04
CA GLN A 273 0.99 27.54 8.42
C GLN A 273 0.60 27.51 6.93
N PHE A 274 0.95 26.43 6.22
CA PHE A 274 0.59 26.26 4.82
C PHE A 274 -0.90 26.00 4.62
N GLU A 275 -1.55 25.21 5.49
CA GLU A 275 -3.01 24.98 5.50
C GLU A 275 -3.77 26.31 5.48
N ALA A 276 -3.39 27.24 6.37
CA ALA A 276 -3.99 28.57 6.42
C ALA A 276 -3.83 29.34 5.09
N GLN A 277 -2.73 29.16 4.36
CA GLN A 277 -2.51 29.84 3.09
C GLN A 277 -3.37 29.26 1.96
N VAL A 278 -3.57 27.94 1.93
CA VAL A 278 -4.25 27.25 0.81
C VAL A 278 -5.75 27.07 1.01
N LEU A 279 -6.25 27.11 2.24
CA LEU A 279 -7.68 26.98 2.54
C LEU A 279 -8.38 28.31 2.82
N THR A 280 -7.65 29.42 2.91
CA THR A 280 -8.30 30.74 2.97
C THR A 280 -8.96 31.05 1.63
N PRO A 281 -10.27 31.34 1.59
CA PRO A 281 -10.92 31.75 0.35
C PRO A 281 -10.24 33.03 -0.14
N SER A 282 -9.77 33.02 -1.39
CA SER A 282 -9.33 34.24 -2.06
C SER A 282 -10.51 35.20 -2.12
N CYS A 283 -10.52 36.18 -1.23
CA CYS A 283 -11.53 37.21 -1.18
C CYS A 283 -11.31 38.12 -2.40
N SER A 284 -12.10 37.91 -3.45
CA SER A 284 -12.35 38.96 -4.44
C SER A 284 -12.93 40.14 -3.67
N ALA A 285 -12.23 41.27 -3.69
CA ALA A 285 -12.62 42.47 -2.97
C ALA A 285 -14.01 42.94 -3.36
N GLU A 286 -14.97 42.91 -2.43
CA GLU A 286 -15.96 43.98 -2.22
C GLU A 286 -16.42 43.96 -0.76
N ALA A 287 -16.49 45.15 -0.18
CA ALA A 287 -16.80 45.40 1.22
C ALA A 287 -18.30 45.28 1.52
N ALA A 288 -18.68 44.63 2.63
CA ALA A 288 -19.84 45.01 3.44
C ALA A 288 -19.82 44.34 4.83
N SER A 289 -20.31 45.10 5.81
CA SER A 289 -20.27 44.99 7.28
C SER A 289 -20.86 43.71 7.93
N PRO A 290 -20.61 43.47 9.24
CA PRO A 290 -20.86 42.18 9.89
C PRO A 290 -22.26 42.11 10.51
N LEU A 291 -22.97 40.97 10.37
CA LEU A 291 -23.83 40.43 11.43
C LEU A 291 -24.24 38.96 11.23
N LYS A 292 -24.26 38.25 12.37
CA LYS A 292 -24.93 36.98 12.73
C LYS A 292 -24.31 35.63 12.32
N LYS A 293 -23.92 34.89 13.37
CA LYS A 293 -23.66 33.44 13.40
C LYS A 293 -24.92 32.65 13.05
N PRO A 294 -24.75 31.49 12.39
CA PRO A 294 -25.54 30.31 12.74
C PRO A 294 -24.65 29.18 13.27
N SER A 295 -25.20 28.56 14.30
CA SER A 295 -24.85 27.28 14.90
C SER A 295 -25.15 26.11 13.96
N GLY A 296 -24.31 25.08 14.00
CA GLY A 296 -24.63 23.73 13.51
C GLY A 296 -23.61 23.16 12.54
N ALA A 297 -22.53 22.54 13.05
CA ALA A 297 -21.65 21.71 12.25
C ALA A 297 -22.26 20.30 12.16
N SER A 298 -22.92 20.01 11.05
CA SER A 298 -23.18 18.65 10.60
C SER A 298 -21.89 18.11 9.97
N SER A 299 -21.38 16.99 10.46
CA SER A 299 -20.21 16.31 9.91
C SER A 299 -20.59 15.65 8.58
N THR A 300 -20.47 16.37 7.48
CA THR A 300 -20.52 15.76 6.15
C THR A 300 -19.19 15.06 5.91
N GLN A 301 -19.16 13.74 6.06
CA GLN A 301 -18.06 12.90 5.59
C GLN A 301 -17.91 13.08 4.07
N PHE A 302 -16.90 13.83 3.63
CA PHE A 302 -16.46 13.81 2.24
C PHE A 302 -15.70 12.51 2.01
N VAL A 303 -16.32 11.59 1.26
CA VAL A 303 -15.65 10.38 0.79
C VAL A 303 -14.79 10.78 -0.41
N PHE A 304 -13.49 10.47 -0.37
CA PHE A 304 -12.61 10.55 -1.54
C PHE A 304 -13.11 9.56 -2.59
N ASN A 305 -14.04 9.98 -3.43
CA ASN A 305 -14.59 9.14 -4.49
C ASN A 305 -13.70 9.28 -5.73
N PHE A 306 -12.77 8.36 -5.92
CA PHE A 306 -12.03 8.21 -7.18
C PHE A 306 -12.61 7.04 -7.97
N PRO A 307 -13.12 7.24 -9.20
CA PRO A 307 -13.46 6.13 -10.07
C PRO A 307 -12.16 5.43 -10.49
N VAL A 308 -11.95 4.22 -9.98
CA VAL A 308 -10.85 3.35 -10.43
C VAL A 308 -11.25 2.76 -11.78
N SER A 309 -10.92 3.46 -12.86
CA SER A 309 -10.91 2.88 -14.20
C SER A 309 -9.46 2.54 -14.55
N MET A 310 -9.09 1.27 -14.38
CA MET A 310 -7.84 0.75 -14.93
C MET A 310 -8.00 0.61 -16.44
N PRO A 311 -7.12 1.18 -17.27
CA PRO A 311 -7.08 0.85 -18.69
C PRO A 311 -6.60 -0.60 -18.81
N VAL A 312 -7.46 -1.48 -19.32
CA VAL A 312 -7.05 -2.81 -19.78
C VAL A 312 -6.21 -2.58 -21.04
N CYS A 313 -4.89 -2.76 -20.95
CA CYS A 313 -4.03 -2.86 -22.12
C CYS A 313 -4.45 -4.10 -22.93
N SER A 314 -5.17 -3.90 -24.02
CA SER A 314 -5.43 -4.94 -25.01
C SER A 314 -4.16 -5.25 -25.80
N ALA A 315 -3.38 -6.23 -25.34
CA ALA A 315 -2.33 -6.84 -26.17
C ALA A 315 -2.99 -7.85 -27.12
N ALA A 316 -3.57 -7.36 -28.23
CA ALA A 316 -3.93 -8.19 -29.36
C ALA A 316 -2.75 -8.28 -30.33
N ASN A 317 -1.75 -9.11 -30.02
CA ASN A 317 -0.83 -9.61 -31.03
C ASN A 317 -1.50 -10.78 -31.74
N SER A 318 -2.13 -10.48 -32.87
CA SER A 318 -2.58 -11.46 -33.84
C SER A 318 -1.37 -12.02 -34.58
N LEU A 319 -1.12 -13.32 -34.40
CA LEU A 319 -0.29 -14.14 -35.29
C LEU A 319 -0.93 -14.16 -36.68
N GLY A 320 -0.43 -13.31 -37.58
CA GLY A 320 -0.80 -13.28 -39.00
C GLY A 320 0.18 -14.10 -39.83
N PHE A 321 -0.30 -15.23 -40.31
CA PHE A 321 0.36 -16.18 -41.20
C PHE A 321 0.91 -15.56 -42.50
N LEU A 322 1.95 -16.23 -43.01
CA LEU A 322 2.62 -16.08 -44.30
C LEU A 322 1.69 -15.73 -45.48
N GLN A 323 2.08 -14.72 -46.26
CA GLN A 323 1.49 -14.40 -47.56
C GLN A 323 1.85 -15.46 -48.62
N PRO A 324 0.91 -15.86 -49.50
CA PRO A 324 1.23 -16.68 -50.66
C PRO A 324 1.83 -15.83 -51.79
N ILE A 325 2.97 -16.28 -52.31
CA ILE A 325 3.59 -15.79 -53.54
C ILE A 325 2.67 -16.15 -54.72
N THR A 326 2.19 -15.14 -55.42
CA THR A 326 1.44 -15.26 -56.67
C THR A 326 2.38 -15.63 -57.81
N ALA A 327 2.11 -16.78 -58.44
CA ALA A 327 2.68 -17.17 -59.72
C ALA A 327 1.68 -16.85 -60.83
N SER A 328 2.11 -16.15 -61.88
CA SER A 328 1.50 -16.10 -63.23
C SER A 328 2.55 -15.57 -64.24
N PRO A 329 2.44 -15.80 -65.56
CA PRO A 329 3.23 -16.84 -66.23
C PRO A 329 4.03 -16.34 -67.46
N THR A 330 4.90 -17.22 -67.97
CA THR A 330 5.41 -17.34 -69.37
C THR A 330 5.47 -16.09 -70.27
N TYR A 331 6.67 -15.69 -70.69
CA TYR A 331 7.40 -16.15 -71.89
C TYR A 331 8.87 -15.73 -71.81
#